data_AF-G5R233-F1
#
_entry.id   AF-G5R233-F1
#
_cell.length_a   1.000
_cell.length_b   1.000
_cell.length_c   1.000
_cell.angle_alpha   90.00
_cell.angle_beta   90.00
_cell.angle_gamma   90.00
#
_symmetry.space_group_name_H-M   'P 1'
#
loop_
_entity.id
_entity.type
_entity.pdbx_description
1 polymer ?
#
loop_
_entity_poly.entity_id
_entity_poly.type
_entity_poly.pdbx_seq_one_letter_code
_entity_poly.pdbx_strand_id
1 'polypeptide(L)'
;MEQEIVLHCHNGGSYDIHYSITPLSTLDGDKIGSVLVIQDVTESRKMLRQLSYSATHDALTHLANRASFEKQLQQRLQTIQESPQHHALVFIDLDRFKAVNDSAGHAAGDALL
;
A
#
# COMPACT_ATOMS: atom_id res chain seq x y z
N MET A 1 10.12 6.16 10.57
CA MET A 1 9.82 6.16 9.12
C MET A 1 11.05 5.61 8.44
N GLU A 2 11.00 4.37 7.95
CA GLU A 2 12.06 3.87 7.06
C GLU A 2 12.03 4.72 5.80
N GLN A 3 13.16 5.29 5.43
CA GLN A 3 13.29 6.10 4.22
C GLN A 3 13.27 5.14 3.03
N GLU A 4 12.32 5.32 2.11
CA GLU A 4 12.32 4.58 0.85
C GLU A 4 13.49 5.06 0.00
N ILE A 5 14.56 4.26 -0.01
CA ILE A 5 15.76 4.54 -0.80
C ILE A 5 15.71 3.70 -2.08
N VAL A 6 15.99 4.36 -3.19
CA VAL A 6 16.07 3.76 -4.52
C VAL A 6 17.49 3.90 -5.05
N LEU A 7 18.09 2.79 -5.49
CA LEU A 7 19.36 2.78 -6.21
C LEU A 7 19.08 2.89 -7.70
N HIS A 8 19.61 3.93 -8.34
CA HIS A 8 19.56 4.08 -9.80
C HIS A 8 20.86 3.60 -10.43
N CYS A 9 20.76 2.64 -11.36
CA CYS A 9 21.89 2.07 -12.07
C CYS A 9 22.15 2.84 -13.37
N HIS A 10 23.41 2.88 -13.81
CA HIS A 10 23.80 3.58 -15.06
C HIS A 10 23.12 3.01 -16.32
N ASN A 11 22.63 1.77 -16.25
CA ASN A 11 21.91 1.09 -17.32
C ASN A 11 20.41 1.44 -17.35
N GLY A 12 19.94 2.34 -16.47
CA GLY A 12 18.54 2.74 -16.34
C GLY A 12 17.70 1.88 -15.38
N GLY A 13 18.27 0.80 -14.82
CA GLY A 13 17.61 0.00 -13.78
C GLY A 13 17.42 0.79 -12.48
N SER A 14 16.36 0.48 -11.73
CA SER A 14 16.11 1.06 -10.41
C SER A 14 15.64 -0.01 -9.43
N TYR A 15 16.22 0.00 -8.23
CA TYR A 15 15.98 -1.00 -7.20
C TYR A 15 15.65 -0.32 -5.87
N ASP A 16 14.59 -0.78 -5.20
CA ASP A 16 14.36 -0.44 -3.81
C ASP A 16 15.45 -1.11 -2.97
N ILE A 17 16.18 -0.33 -2.18
CA ILE A 17 17.27 -0.86 -1.37
C ILE A 17 17.11 -0.56 0.13
N HIS A 18 17.70 -1.43 0.92
CA HIS A 18 18.20 -1.09 2.25
C HIS A 18 19.71 -0.99 2.17
N TYR A 19 20.31 -0.05 2.88
CA TYR A 19 21.77 0.02 2.95
C TYR A 19 22.24 0.35 4.36
N SER A 20 23.44 -0.13 4.67
CA SER A 20 24.17 0.27 5.88
C SER A 20 25.61 0.63 5.53
N ILE A 21 26.14 1.62 6.23
CA ILE A 21 27.52 2.07 6.08
C ILE A 21 28.22 1.87 7.41
N THR A 22 29.30 1.09 7.40
CA THR A 22 30.12 0.85 8.58
C THR A 22 31.52 1.42 8.33
N PRO A 23 31.99 2.39 9.14
CA PRO A 23 33.33 2.93 8.99
C PRO A 23 34.39 1.86 9.30
N LEU A 24 35.49 1.89 8.56
CA LEU A 24 36.68 1.09 8.82
C LEU A 24 37.76 1.98 9.44
N SER A 25 38.33 1.49 10.53
CA SER A 25 39.47 2.12 11.20
C SER A 25 40.63 1.13 11.35
N THR A 26 41.86 1.65 11.37
CA THR A 26 43.03 0.88 11.81
C THR A 26 42.94 0.56 13.30
N LEU A 27 43.82 -0.31 13.79
CA LEU A 27 43.96 -0.60 15.22
C LEU A 27 44.32 0.66 16.03
N ASP A 28 44.98 1.62 15.39
CA ASP A 28 45.36 2.92 15.98
C ASP A 28 44.23 3.95 15.94
N GLY A 29 43.07 3.60 15.37
CA GLY A 29 41.86 4.44 15.33
C GLY A 29 41.73 5.31 14.08
N ASP A 30 42.71 5.31 13.18
CA ASP A 30 42.67 6.11 11.95
C ASP A 30 41.60 5.59 10.99
N LYS A 31 40.74 6.47 10.51
CA LYS A 31 39.71 6.13 9.51
C LYS A 31 40.36 5.86 8.16
N ILE A 32 40.16 4.65 7.63
CA ILE A 32 40.74 4.20 6.35
C ILE A 32 39.69 3.99 5.27
N GLY A 33 38.40 4.01 5.61
CA GLY A 33 37.32 3.91 4.65
C GLY A 33 36.00 3.52 5.29
N SER A 34 35.12 2.92 4.49
CA SER A 34 33.84 2.37 4.94
C SER A 34 33.48 1.13 4.14
N VAL A 35 32.78 0.21 4.77
CA VAL A 35 32.04 -0.88 4.10
C VAL A 35 30.62 -0.40 3.88
N LEU A 36 30.15 -0.51 2.63
CA LEU A 36 28.76 -0.29 2.26
C LEU A 36 28.13 -1.65 1.97
N VAL A 37 27.05 -1.97 2.66
CA VAL A 37 26.20 -3.13 2.34
C VAL A 37 24.93 -2.59 1.70
N ILE A 38 24.62 -3.08 0.50
CA ILE A 38 23.38 -2.77 -0.21
C ILE A 38 22.61 -4.08 -0.36
N GLN A 39 21.36 -4.07 0.08
CA GLN A 39 20.43 -5.18 -0.10
C GLN A 39 19.29 -4.71 -1.01
N ASP A 40 19.05 -5.43 -2.10
CA ASP A 40 17.86 -5.28 -2.91
C ASP A 40 16.65 -5.81 -2.12
N VAL A 41 15.66 -4.95 -1.94
CA VAL A 41 14.39 -5.26 -1.25
C VAL A 41 13.18 -5.00 -2.15
N THR A 42 13.38 -4.88 -3.46
CA THR A 42 12.34 -4.54 -4.46
C THR A 42 11.16 -5.51 -4.41
N GLU A 43 11.40 -6.82 -4.48
CA GLU A 43 10.32 -7.80 -4.45
C GLU A 43 9.60 -7.83 -3.10
N SER A 44 10.37 -7.77 -1.99
CA SER A 44 9.79 -7.77 -0.64
C SER A 44 8.91 -6.54 -0.41
N ARG A 45 9.37 -5.35 -0.80
CA ARG A 45 8.58 -4.11 -0.70
C ARG A 45 7.35 -4.16 -1.59
N LYS A 46 7.48 -4.65 -2.83
CA LYS A 46 6.34 -4.81 -3.74
C LYS A 46 5.28 -5.73 -3.14
N MET A 47 5.69 -6.87 -2.59
CA MET A 47 4.78 -7.81 -1.94
C MET A 47 4.10 -7.19 -0.72
N LEU A 48 4.84 -6.49 0.14
CA LEU A 48 4.27 -5.78 1.29
C LEU A 48 3.26 -4.71 0.86
N ARG A 49 3.56 -3.93 -0.18
CA ARG A 49 2.62 -2.94 -0.74
C ARG A 49 1.36 -3.63 -1.26
N GLN A 50 1.49 -4.75 -1.98
CA GLN A 50 0.34 -5.52 -2.48
C GLN A 50 -0.50 -6.11 -1.35
N LEU A 51 0.13 -6.66 -0.30
CA LEU A 51 -0.57 -7.18 0.88
C LEU A 51 -1.30 -6.05 1.62
N SER A 52 -0.63 -4.91 1.83
CA SER A 52 -1.23 -3.74 2.46
C SER A 52 -2.42 -3.19 1.66
N TYR A 53 -2.29 -3.14 0.34
CA TYR A 53 -3.38 -2.73 -0.55
C TYR A 53 -4.56 -3.70 -0.49
N SER A 54 -4.29 -5.00 -0.60
CA SER A 54 -5.33 -6.05 -0.55
C SER A 54 -6.04 -6.11 0.80
N ALA A 55 -5.36 -5.78 1.90
CA ALA A 55 -5.99 -5.68 3.22
C ALA A 55 -6.98 -4.51 3.33
N THR A 56 -6.89 -3.52 2.44
CA THR A 56 -7.67 -2.27 2.52
C THR A 56 -8.59 -2.02 1.33
N HIS A 57 -8.45 -2.77 0.24
CA HIS A 57 -9.20 -2.60 -1.00
C HIS A 57 -9.87 -3.90 -1.44
N ASP A 58 -10.99 -3.77 -2.13
CA ASP A 58 -11.66 -4.86 -2.83
C ASP A 58 -10.90 -5.22 -4.11
N ALA A 59 -10.72 -6.51 -4.36
CA ALA A 59 -9.85 -6.99 -5.44
C ALA A 59 -10.46 -6.80 -6.83
N LEU A 60 -11.80 -6.72 -6.92
CA LEU A 60 -12.53 -6.58 -8.17
C LEU A 60 -12.68 -5.11 -8.55
N THR A 61 -13.19 -4.29 -7.63
CA THR A 61 -13.53 -2.89 -7.89
C THR A 61 -12.40 -1.90 -7.60
N HIS A 62 -11.35 -2.35 -6.90
CA HIS A 62 -10.26 -1.50 -6.39
C HIS A 62 -10.70 -0.38 -5.43
N LEU A 63 -11.97 -0.39 -4.99
CA LEU A 63 -12.49 0.52 -3.97
C LEU A 63 -12.04 0.08 -2.58
N ALA A 64 -12.16 0.97 -1.59
CA ALA A 64 -11.92 0.59 -0.20
C ALA A 64 -12.85 -0.55 0.19
N ASN A 65 -12.30 -1.62 0.75
CA ASN A 65 -13.12 -2.73 1.23
C ASN A 65 -13.90 -2.31 2.48
N ARG A 66 -14.84 -3.16 2.88
CA ARG A 66 -15.72 -2.92 4.04
C ARG A 66 -14.94 -2.60 5.33
N ALA A 67 -13.88 -3.35 5.62
CA ALA A 67 -13.09 -3.15 6.84
C ALA A 67 -12.38 -1.78 6.85
N SER A 68 -11.81 -1.38 5.71
CA SER A 68 -11.19 -0.07 5.53
C SER A 68 -12.22 1.06 5.62
N PHE A 69 -13.39 0.87 5.01
CA PHE A 69 -14.50 1.81 5.08
C PHE A 69 -14.99 2.02 6.53
N GLU A 70 -15.26 0.93 7.25
CA GLU A 70 -15.73 0.99 8.65
C GLU A 70 -14.70 1.67 9.57
N LYS A 71 -13.41 1.38 9.37
CA LYS A 71 -12.32 2.05 10.10
C LYS A 71 -12.29 3.55 9.82
N GLN A 72 -12.39 3.96 8.55
CA GLN A 72 -12.42 5.38 8.18
C GLN A 72 -13.67 6.07 8.72
N LEU A 73 -14.84 5.42 8.66
CA LEU A 73 -16.08 5.94 9.23
C LEU A 73 -15.94 6.19 10.74
N GLN A 74 -15.38 5.23 11.49
CA GLN A 74 -15.15 5.38 12.92
C GLN A 74 -14.23 6.56 13.24
N GLN A 75 -13.14 6.74 12.47
CA GLN A 75 -12.23 7.87 12.63
C GLN A 75 -12.93 9.22 12.40
N ARG A 76 -13.77 9.32 11.36
CA ARG A 76 -14.55 10.53 11.07
C ARG A 76 -15.55 10.85 12.18
N LEU A 77 -16.23 9.83 12.72
CA LEU A 77 -17.17 10.02 13.82
C LEU A 77 -16.48 10.49 15.11
N GLN A 78 -15.23 10.10 15.35
CA GLN A 78 -14.46 10.56 16.51
C GLN A 78 -14.08 12.05 16.42
N THR A 79 -13.85 12.57 15.21
CA THR A 79 -13.46 13.99 15.01
C THR A 79 -14.61 14.99 15.18
N ILE A 80 -15.86 14.53 15.32
CA ILE A 80 -17.04 15.40 15.49
C ILE A 80 -16.99 16.20 16.79
N GLN A 81 -16.30 15.70 17.82
CA GLN A 81 -16.16 16.42 19.10
C GLN A 81 -15.31 17.69 18.98
N GLU A 82 -14.44 17.77 17.98
CA GLU A 82 -13.48 18.88 17.80
C GLU A 82 -14.01 19.97 16.86
N SER A 83 -14.95 19.64 15.98
CA SER A 83 -15.60 20.58 15.07
C SER A 83 -16.99 20.05 14.68
N PRO A 84 -18.06 20.84 14.79
CA PRO A 84 -19.40 20.42 14.37
C PRO A 84 -19.43 20.23 12.85
N GLN A 85 -19.19 19.00 12.41
CA GLN A 85 -19.30 18.56 11.02
C GLN A 85 -20.52 17.64 10.87
N HIS A 86 -21.27 17.84 9.79
CA HIS A 86 -22.35 16.95 9.41
C HIS A 86 -21.84 15.95 8.36
N HIS A 87 -22.10 14.67 8.57
CA HIS A 87 -21.78 13.61 7.62
C HIS A 87 -23.06 12.91 7.17
N ALA A 88 -23.06 12.40 5.94
CA ALA A 88 -24.11 11.54 5.41
C ALA A 88 -23.49 10.19 5.02
N LEU A 89 -24.19 9.11 5.35
CA LEU A 89 -23.85 7.75 4.96
C LEU A 89 -24.90 7.26 3.98
N VAL A 90 -24.47 6.77 2.82
CA VAL A 90 -25.35 6.28 1.74
C VAL A 90 -24.99 4.83 1.43
N PHE A 91 -26.00 3.99 1.34
CA PHE A 91 -25.90 2.62 0.83
C PHE A 91 -26.59 2.59 -0.53
N ILE A 92 -25.87 2.13 -1.55
CA ILE A 92 -26.38 1.98 -2.92
C ILE A 92 -26.27 0.50 -3.24
N ASP A 93 -27.38 -0.08 -3.67
CA ASP A 93 -27.43 -1.45 -4.19
C ASP A 93 -27.67 -1.41 -5.71
N LEU A 94 -27.10 -2.37 -6.44
CA LEU A 94 -27.29 -2.46 -7.88
C LEU A 94 -28.51 -3.33 -8.19
N ASP A 95 -29.58 -2.68 -8.64
CA ASP A 95 -30.81 -3.35 -9.05
C ASP A 95 -30.53 -4.41 -10.12
N ARG A 96 -31.11 -5.60 -9.92
CA ARG A 96 -31.02 -6.74 -10.85
C ARG A 96 -29.60 -7.28 -11.10
N PHE A 97 -28.61 -6.94 -10.27
CA PHE A 97 -27.24 -7.48 -10.40
C PHE A 97 -27.21 -9.02 -10.47
N LYS A 98 -28.03 -9.69 -9.65
CA LYS A 98 -28.19 -11.15 -9.70
C LYS A 98 -28.68 -11.67 -11.06
N ALA A 99 -29.61 -10.97 -11.71
CA ALA A 99 -30.12 -11.39 -13.01
C ALA A 99 -29.05 -11.30 -14.11
N VAL A 100 -28.14 -10.31 -14.02
CA VAL A 100 -26.97 -10.22 -14.91
C VAL A 100 -26.04 -11.41 -14.69
N ASN A 101 -25.69 -11.72 -13.44
CA ASN A 101 -24.88 -12.90 -13.12
C ASN A 101 -25.51 -14.20 -13.59
N ASP A 102 -26.81 -14.39 -13.36
CA ASP A 102 -27.52 -15.63 -13.68
C ASP A 102 -27.72 -15.80 -15.21
N SER A 103 -27.79 -14.72 -15.99
CA SER A 103 -28.04 -14.77 -17.45
C SER A 103 -26.79 -14.68 -18.32
N ALA A 104 -25.78 -13.91 -17.90
CA ALA A 104 -24.57 -13.63 -18.67
C ALA A 104 -23.28 -14.14 -17.98
N GLY A 105 -23.40 -14.72 -16.80
CA GLY A 105 -22.29 -15.28 -16.01
C GLY A 105 -21.58 -14.25 -15.13
N HIS A 106 -20.76 -14.74 -14.21
CA HIS A 106 -20.05 -13.91 -13.23
C HIS A 106 -19.12 -12.87 -13.87
N ALA A 107 -18.42 -13.21 -14.95
CA ALA A 107 -17.55 -12.26 -15.64
C ALA A 107 -18.30 -11.02 -16.17
N ALA A 108 -19.58 -11.17 -16.54
CA ALA A 108 -20.42 -10.05 -16.95
C ALA A 108 -20.86 -9.18 -15.77
N GLY A 109 -21.12 -9.79 -14.61
CA GLY A 109 -21.35 -9.04 -13.37
C GLY A 109 -20.09 -8.33 -12.88
N ASP A 110 -18.93 -8.98 -12.97
CA ASP A 110 -17.64 -8.39 -12.63
C ASP A 110 -17.34 -7.16 -13.50
N ALA A 111 -17.67 -7.20 -14.80
CA ALA A 111 -17.49 -6.07 -15.71
C ALA A 111 -18.53 -4.94 -15.54
N LEU A 112 -19.63 -5.19 -14.82
CA LEU A 112 -20.66 -4.19 -14.52
C LEU A 112 -20.28 -3.32 -13.31
N LEU A 113 -19.42 -3.86 -12.43
CA LEU A 113 -18.89 -3.19 -11.24
C LEU A 113 -17.69 -2.30 -11.57
#